data_AF-A0A951C756-F1
#
_entry.id   AF-A0A951C756-F1
#
_cell.length_a   1.000
_cell.length_b   1.000
_cell.length_c   1.000
_cell.angle_alpha   90.00
_cell.angle_beta   90.00
_cell.angle_gamma   90.00
#
_symmetry.space_group_name_H-M   'P 1'
#
loop_
_entity.id
_entity.type
_entity.pdbx_description
1 polymer ?
#
loop_
_entity_poly.entity_id
_entity_poly.type
_entity_poly.pdbx_seq_one_letter_code
_entity_poly.pdbx_strand_id
1 'polypeptide(L)'
;NKIGYPDMWRDYSSVVIKRDDAVGNGMRADQFEFQRQLNKIGKPVDRKEWQMTPPTVNAYYDPQMNNINFPAGILQPPFYDNRADDAVNYGAIGMVIGHELTHGFDDQGRQFDEKGNLRDWWTAADAKAFDQKEACIVQEYSSFTPVDDTHLNGKLTLGENTADNGGLRLALTALLDVIGNDRKPIDGLTPEQRYFLSFGQIWCESQTQESLRLHTQTDPHSPGRFRVNGVVRNMPEFQKAFACKAGQQMAAANACRVW
;
A
#
# COMPACT_ATOMS: atom_id res chain seq x y z
N ASN A 1 8.74 -13.59 1.28
CA ASN A 1 8.88 -12.12 1.46
C ASN A 1 10.30 -11.70 1.10
N LYS A 2 10.45 -10.46 0.67
CA LYS A 2 11.67 -9.91 0.10
C LYS A 2 11.92 -8.54 0.72
N ILE A 3 13.09 -8.34 1.34
CA ILE A 3 13.37 -7.14 2.16
C ILE A 3 14.75 -6.61 1.78
N GLY A 4 14.84 -5.32 1.48
CA GLY A 4 16.08 -4.63 1.14
C GLY A 4 16.48 -4.79 -0.33
N TYR A 5 16.98 -5.97 -0.70
CA TYR A 5 17.66 -6.17 -1.99
C TYR A 5 17.64 -7.63 -2.48
N PRO A 6 17.88 -7.90 -3.77
CA PRO A 6 17.93 -9.26 -4.30
C PRO A 6 19.19 -10.03 -3.89
N ASP A 7 19.04 -11.33 -3.63
CA ASP A 7 20.18 -12.24 -3.42
C ASP A 7 21.06 -12.41 -4.67
N MET A 8 20.47 -12.20 -5.86
CA MET A 8 21.14 -12.36 -7.16
C MET A 8 20.95 -11.11 -8.01
N TRP A 9 22.05 -10.59 -8.53
CA TRP A 9 22.06 -9.40 -9.37
C TRP A 9 21.98 -9.78 -10.85
N ARG A 10 21.33 -8.91 -11.64
CA ARG A 10 21.29 -9.05 -13.10
C ARG A 10 22.69 -8.83 -13.66
N ASP A 11 23.10 -9.71 -14.57
CA ASP A 11 24.34 -9.54 -15.33
C ASP A 11 24.09 -8.61 -16.54
N TYR A 12 24.84 -7.52 -16.59
CA TYR A 12 24.79 -6.52 -17.67
C TYR A 12 26.03 -6.57 -18.57
N SER A 13 26.85 -7.62 -18.48
CA SER A 13 28.10 -7.77 -19.26
C SER A 13 27.92 -7.64 -20.78
N SER A 14 26.74 -7.95 -21.30
CA SER A 14 26.40 -7.84 -22.73
C SER A 14 25.96 -6.43 -23.17
N VAL A 15 25.74 -5.50 -22.24
CA VAL A 15 25.29 -4.14 -22.55
C VAL A 15 26.49 -3.25 -22.85
N VAL A 16 26.66 -2.89 -24.12
CA VAL A 16 27.72 -1.98 -24.55
C VAL A 16 27.33 -0.53 -24.26
N ILE A 17 28.15 0.18 -23.49
CA ILE A 17 27.97 1.61 -23.20
C ILE A 17 29.08 2.44 -23.85
N LYS A 18 28.69 3.51 -24.55
CA LYS A 18 29.59 4.45 -25.25
C LYS A 18 29.42 5.85 -24.69
N ARG A 19 30.54 6.54 -24.40
CA ARG A 19 30.53 7.85 -23.73
C ARG A 19 29.89 8.97 -24.56
N ASP A 20 29.90 8.84 -25.88
CA ASP A 20 29.48 9.84 -26.87
C ASP A 20 28.15 9.49 -27.56
N ASP A 21 27.45 8.44 -27.13
CA ASP A 21 26.25 7.91 -27.79
C ASP A 21 25.15 7.58 -26.77
N ALA A 22 24.57 8.63 -26.18
CA ALA A 22 23.50 8.50 -25.18
C ALA A 22 22.24 7.81 -25.73
N VAL A 23 21.82 8.16 -26.95
CA VAL A 23 20.64 7.56 -27.59
C VAL A 23 20.88 6.07 -27.84
N GLY A 24 22.02 5.71 -28.42
CA GLY A 24 22.34 4.30 -28.65
C GLY A 24 22.52 3.52 -27.35
N ASN A 25 22.99 4.14 -26.26
CA ASN A 25 23.01 3.49 -24.94
C ASN A 25 21.59 3.13 -24.47
N GLY A 26 20.63 4.06 -24.60
CA GLY A 26 19.23 3.80 -24.29
C GLY A 26 18.67 2.65 -25.10
N MET A 27 18.83 2.68 -26.43
CA MET A 27 18.35 1.62 -27.32
C MET A 27 18.98 0.24 -27.00
N ARG A 28 20.28 0.20 -26.65
CA ARG A 28 20.97 -1.04 -26.27
C ARG A 28 20.48 -1.59 -24.93
N ALA A 29 20.17 -0.72 -23.97
CA ALA A 29 19.58 -1.12 -22.69
C ALA A 29 18.16 -1.69 -22.87
N ASP A 30 17.33 -1.04 -23.70
CA ASP A 30 15.98 -1.51 -24.00
C ASP A 30 16.01 -2.86 -24.73
N GLN A 31 16.92 -3.02 -25.71
CA GLN A 31 17.11 -4.28 -26.41
C GLN A 31 17.53 -5.41 -25.44
N PHE A 32 18.43 -5.12 -24.49
CA PHE A 32 18.82 -6.08 -23.46
C PHE A 32 17.63 -6.53 -22.60
N GLU A 33 16.83 -5.59 -22.10
CA GLU A 33 15.69 -5.94 -21.23
C GLU A 33 14.63 -6.72 -22.00
N PHE A 34 14.34 -6.34 -23.25
CA PHE A 34 13.44 -7.09 -24.12
C PHE A 34 13.89 -8.54 -24.31
N GLN A 35 15.17 -8.75 -24.67
CA GLN A 35 15.71 -10.09 -24.83
C GLN A 35 15.72 -10.88 -23.52
N ARG A 36 15.99 -10.23 -22.38
CA ARG A 36 15.92 -10.85 -21.05
C ARG A 36 14.53 -11.40 -20.75
N GLN A 37 13.46 -10.66 -21.05
CA GLN A 37 12.09 -11.11 -20.85
C GLN A 37 11.72 -12.27 -21.80
N LEU A 38 12.08 -12.17 -23.08
CA LEU A 38 11.87 -13.28 -24.03
C LEU A 38 12.59 -14.55 -23.60
N ASN A 39 13.81 -14.42 -23.07
CA ASN A 39 14.62 -15.54 -22.59
C ASN A 39 14.03 -16.24 -21.35
N LYS A 40 12.93 -15.76 -20.77
CA LYS A 40 12.18 -16.48 -19.71
C LYS A 40 11.19 -17.50 -20.28
N ILE A 41 10.78 -17.36 -21.54
CA ILE A 41 9.81 -18.26 -22.17
C ILE A 41 10.38 -19.69 -22.22
N GLY A 42 9.57 -20.67 -21.80
CA GLY A 42 9.99 -22.08 -21.74
C GLY A 42 10.87 -22.44 -20.55
N LYS A 43 11.13 -21.51 -19.62
CA LYS A 43 11.87 -21.76 -18.37
C LYS A 43 10.95 -21.75 -17.15
N PRO A 44 11.34 -22.41 -16.04
CA PRO A 44 10.63 -22.28 -14.77
C PRO A 44 10.62 -20.82 -14.28
N VAL A 45 9.59 -20.48 -13.52
CA VAL A 45 9.46 -19.16 -12.87
C VAL A 45 10.58 -18.96 -11.86
N ASP A 46 11.33 -17.86 -11.99
CA ASP A 46 12.32 -17.46 -10.99
C ASP A 46 11.65 -16.71 -9.83
N ARG A 47 11.37 -17.42 -8.74
CA ARG A 47 10.76 -16.85 -7.53
C ARG A 47 11.69 -15.87 -6.79
N LYS A 48 12.98 -15.78 -7.13
CA LYS A 48 13.93 -14.83 -6.52
C LYS A 48 13.93 -13.47 -7.23
N GLU A 49 13.34 -13.35 -8.41
CA GLU A 49 13.35 -12.11 -9.18
C GLU A 49 12.55 -10.98 -8.51
N TRP A 50 13.08 -9.75 -8.55
CA TRP A 50 12.41 -8.55 -8.05
C TRP A 50 11.84 -7.70 -9.19
N GLN A 51 10.67 -7.10 -8.96
CA GLN A 51 10.03 -6.18 -9.90
C GLN A 51 10.49 -4.72 -9.70
N MET A 52 10.94 -4.38 -8.49
CA MET A 52 11.52 -3.07 -8.16
C MET A 52 13.01 -3.17 -7.84
N THR A 53 13.74 -2.08 -8.06
CA THR A 53 15.15 -2.00 -7.67
C THR A 53 15.29 -1.59 -6.20
N PRO A 54 16.39 -1.93 -5.51
CA PRO A 54 16.59 -1.58 -4.10
C PRO A 54 16.45 -0.09 -3.74
N PRO A 55 16.90 0.91 -4.54
CA PRO A 55 16.75 2.32 -4.18
C PRO A 55 15.33 2.87 -4.40
N THR A 56 14.39 2.08 -4.94
CA THR A 56 13.00 2.52 -5.14
C THR A 56 12.34 2.79 -3.79
N VAL A 57 11.74 3.96 -3.61
CA VAL A 57 10.94 4.31 -2.43
C VAL A 57 9.49 3.90 -2.70
N ASN A 58 9.22 2.60 -2.58
CA ASN A 58 7.89 2.02 -2.75
C ASN A 58 7.85 0.61 -2.11
N ALA A 59 6.69 -0.04 -2.10
CA ALA A 59 6.52 -1.45 -1.77
C ALA A 59 5.57 -2.12 -2.79
N TYR A 60 5.50 -3.45 -2.80
CA TYR A 60 4.51 -4.16 -3.63
C TYR A 60 4.22 -5.60 -3.18
N TYR A 61 3.00 -6.04 -3.47
CA TYR A 61 2.55 -7.41 -3.47
C TYR A 61 2.54 -8.00 -4.90
N ASP A 62 2.95 -9.26 -5.04
CA ASP A 62 2.84 -10.01 -6.28
C ASP A 62 1.90 -11.22 -6.08
N PRO A 63 0.69 -11.22 -6.67
CA PRO A 63 -0.27 -12.31 -6.48
C PRO A 63 0.21 -13.65 -7.05
N GLN A 64 0.97 -13.66 -8.14
CA GLN A 64 1.45 -14.90 -8.76
C GLN A 64 2.59 -15.53 -7.96
N MET A 65 3.35 -14.71 -7.25
CA MET A 65 4.41 -15.18 -6.37
C MET A 65 3.94 -15.37 -4.93
N ASN A 66 2.77 -14.86 -4.58
CA ASN A 66 2.23 -14.73 -3.22
C ASN A 66 3.29 -14.22 -2.25
N ASN A 67 3.84 -13.04 -2.54
CA ASN A 67 4.85 -12.41 -1.70
C ASN A 67 4.71 -10.89 -1.62
N ILE A 68 5.17 -10.34 -0.48
CA ILE A 68 5.32 -8.91 -0.24
C ILE A 68 6.79 -8.51 -0.28
N ASN A 69 7.06 -7.31 -0.80
CA ASN A 69 8.39 -6.85 -1.17
C ASN A 69 8.63 -5.41 -0.71
N PHE A 70 9.73 -5.20 0.01
CA PHE A 70 10.11 -3.89 0.55
C PHE A 70 11.55 -3.56 0.14
N PRO A 71 11.76 -2.86 -0.99
CA PRO A 71 13.05 -2.31 -1.37
C PRO A 71 13.72 -1.51 -0.24
N ALA A 72 15.05 -1.50 -0.19
CA ALA A 72 15.79 -0.74 0.82
C ALA A 72 15.41 0.76 0.86
N GLY A 73 15.01 1.32 -0.28
CA GLY A 73 14.60 2.71 -0.42
C GLY A 73 13.39 3.11 0.41
N ILE A 74 12.45 2.21 0.73
CA ILE A 74 11.32 2.55 1.63
C ILE A 74 11.67 2.37 3.12
N LEU A 75 12.74 1.63 3.44
CA LEU A 75 13.14 1.30 4.82
C LEU A 75 13.99 2.40 5.46
N GLN A 76 13.48 3.63 5.44
CA GLN A 76 14.11 4.82 5.99
C GLN A 76 13.05 5.77 6.59
N PRO A 77 13.42 6.79 7.38
CA PRO A 77 12.47 7.79 7.86
C PRO A 77 11.77 8.50 6.69
N PRO A 78 10.47 8.83 6.82
CA PRO A 78 9.63 8.67 8.01
C PRO A 78 9.02 7.27 8.19
N PHE A 79 9.27 6.31 7.28
CA PHE A 79 8.66 4.98 7.35
C PHE A 79 9.25 4.12 8.46
N TYR A 80 10.58 4.06 8.55
CA TYR A 80 11.27 3.22 9.51
C TYR A 80 12.52 3.90 10.09
N ASP A 81 12.64 3.86 11.41
CA ASP A 81 13.88 4.15 12.15
C ASP A 81 13.98 3.18 13.32
N ASN A 82 15.08 2.43 13.41
CA ASN A 82 15.28 1.45 14.48
C ASN A 82 15.50 2.07 15.87
N ARG A 83 15.61 3.39 15.95
CA ARG A 83 15.70 4.16 17.20
C ARG A 83 14.42 4.95 17.51
N ALA A 84 13.46 4.99 16.58
CA ALA A 84 12.19 5.67 16.82
C ALA A 84 11.28 4.83 17.73
N ASP A 85 10.30 5.53 18.30
CA ASP A 85 9.19 4.94 19.04
C ASP A 85 8.40 3.95 18.16
N ASP A 86 8.01 2.81 18.73
CA ASP A 86 7.29 1.76 18.00
C ASP A 86 6.00 2.29 17.37
N ALA A 87 5.25 3.17 18.06
CA ALA A 87 4.02 3.69 17.47
C ALA A 87 4.27 4.45 16.16
N VAL A 88 5.41 5.13 16.02
CA VAL A 88 5.81 5.80 14.77
C VAL A 88 6.08 4.76 13.68
N ASN A 89 6.93 3.77 13.95
CA ASN A 89 7.25 2.72 12.97
C ASN A 89 6.01 1.92 12.55
N TYR A 90 5.16 1.54 13.50
CA TYR A 90 3.93 0.79 13.20
C TYR A 90 2.90 1.64 12.44
N GLY A 91 2.80 2.94 12.73
CA GLY A 91 1.93 3.87 12.00
C GLY A 91 2.38 4.13 10.57
N ALA A 92 3.66 3.92 10.29
CA ALA A 92 4.25 4.11 8.98
C ALA A 92 4.62 2.78 8.30
N ILE A 93 5.85 2.25 8.43
CA ILE A 93 6.23 0.99 7.75
C ILE A 93 5.34 -0.19 8.17
N GLY A 94 4.85 -0.23 9.41
CA GLY A 94 3.91 -1.26 9.85
C GLY A 94 2.60 -1.22 9.05
N MET A 95 2.05 -0.02 8.82
CA MET A 95 0.89 0.18 7.96
C MET A 95 1.19 -0.29 6.53
N VAL A 96 2.33 0.11 5.96
CA VAL A 96 2.73 -0.32 4.61
C VAL A 96 2.85 -1.85 4.53
N ILE A 97 3.42 -2.51 5.55
CA ILE A 97 3.48 -3.98 5.59
C ILE A 97 2.08 -4.59 5.63
N GLY A 98 1.18 -4.03 6.46
CA GLY A 98 -0.20 -4.48 6.52
C GLY A 98 -0.95 -4.23 5.21
N HIS A 99 -0.65 -3.15 4.51
CA HIS A 99 -1.21 -2.80 3.20
C HIS A 99 -0.84 -3.86 2.16
N GLU A 100 0.46 -4.16 2.02
CA GLU A 100 0.92 -5.21 1.09
C GLU A 100 0.39 -6.61 1.45
N LEU A 101 0.23 -6.91 2.75
CA LEU A 101 -0.39 -8.17 3.16
C LEU A 101 -1.87 -8.23 2.73
N THR A 102 -2.58 -7.10 2.86
CA THR A 102 -4.00 -6.99 2.53
C THR A 102 -4.24 -7.09 1.03
N HIS A 103 -3.30 -6.69 0.18
CA HIS A 103 -3.38 -6.93 -1.27
C HIS A 103 -3.50 -8.41 -1.65
N GLY A 104 -3.06 -9.35 -0.80
CA GLY A 104 -3.34 -10.77 -1.00
C GLY A 104 -4.83 -11.15 -0.88
N PHE A 105 -5.65 -10.23 -0.39
CA PHE A 105 -7.06 -10.43 -0.06
C PHE A 105 -7.93 -9.24 -0.52
N ASP A 106 -7.45 -8.34 -1.36
CA ASP A 106 -8.32 -7.33 -1.98
C ASP A 106 -9.18 -7.94 -3.11
N ASP A 107 -9.92 -7.11 -3.85
CA ASP A 107 -10.80 -7.55 -4.94
C ASP A 107 -10.09 -8.34 -6.05
N GLN A 108 -8.78 -8.13 -6.25
CA GLN A 108 -7.96 -8.85 -7.21
C GLN A 108 -7.20 -10.00 -6.56
N GLY A 109 -6.50 -9.75 -5.46
CA GLY A 109 -5.66 -10.72 -4.77
C GLY A 109 -6.43 -11.92 -4.26
N ARG A 110 -7.67 -11.72 -3.79
CA ARG A 110 -8.52 -12.84 -3.32
C ARG A 110 -8.80 -13.90 -4.39
N GLN A 111 -8.58 -13.59 -5.67
CA GLN A 111 -8.81 -14.52 -6.78
C GLN A 111 -7.63 -15.49 -6.96
N PHE A 112 -6.51 -15.27 -6.26
CA PHE A 112 -5.31 -16.10 -6.32
C PHE A 112 -5.21 -16.99 -5.08
N ASP A 113 -4.91 -18.28 -5.30
CA ASP A 113 -4.69 -19.24 -4.22
C ASP A 113 -3.32 -19.07 -3.55
N GLU A 114 -3.05 -19.91 -2.53
CA GLU A 114 -1.82 -19.81 -1.73
C GLU A 114 -0.53 -20.03 -2.53
N LYS A 115 -0.63 -20.61 -3.73
CA LYS A 115 0.50 -20.87 -4.64
C LYS A 115 0.64 -19.80 -5.72
N GLY A 116 -0.29 -18.85 -5.78
CA GLY A 116 -0.36 -17.79 -6.77
C GLY A 116 -1.09 -18.17 -8.06
N ASN A 117 -1.95 -19.19 -8.04
CA ASN A 117 -2.77 -19.54 -9.20
C ASN A 117 -4.11 -18.81 -9.16
N LEU A 118 -4.55 -18.28 -10.30
CA LEU A 118 -5.91 -17.77 -10.45
C LEU A 118 -6.91 -18.93 -10.32
N ARG A 119 -7.58 -19.02 -9.17
CA ARG A 119 -8.51 -20.11 -8.83
C ARG A 119 -9.48 -19.59 -7.78
N ASP A 120 -10.78 -19.79 -8.00
CA ASP A 120 -11.76 -19.51 -6.95
C ASP A 120 -11.60 -20.52 -5.81
N TRP A 121 -11.21 -20.03 -4.64
CA TRP A 121 -11.03 -20.79 -3.41
C TRP A 121 -12.02 -20.39 -2.30
N TRP A 122 -12.99 -19.52 -2.63
CA TRP A 122 -14.02 -19.07 -1.71
C TRP A 122 -15.33 -19.81 -1.95
N THR A 123 -16.18 -19.88 -0.93
CA THR A 123 -17.57 -20.27 -1.18
C THR A 123 -18.32 -19.08 -1.82
N ALA A 124 -19.35 -19.37 -2.62
CA ALA A 124 -20.19 -18.33 -3.20
C ALA A 124 -20.85 -17.42 -2.13
N ALA A 125 -21.10 -17.95 -0.92
CA ALA A 125 -21.66 -17.17 0.18
C ALA A 125 -20.63 -16.16 0.72
N ASP A 126 -19.38 -16.59 0.91
CA ASP A 126 -18.31 -15.73 1.41
C ASP A 126 -17.95 -14.66 0.35
N ALA A 127 -17.89 -15.04 -0.93
CA ALA A 127 -17.63 -14.09 -2.02
C ALA A 127 -18.70 -12.99 -2.05
N LYS A 128 -19.98 -13.36 -1.92
CA LYS A 128 -21.08 -12.38 -1.86
C LYS A 128 -20.99 -11.48 -0.63
N ALA A 129 -20.61 -12.02 0.52
CA ALA A 129 -20.44 -11.22 1.75
C ALA A 129 -19.27 -10.24 1.63
N PHE A 130 -18.18 -10.66 0.97
CA PHE A 130 -17.05 -9.80 0.65
C PHE A 130 -17.45 -8.65 -0.28
N ASP A 131 -18.12 -8.95 -1.40
CA ASP A 131 -18.59 -7.94 -2.36
C ASP A 131 -19.53 -6.91 -1.69
N GLN A 132 -20.34 -7.34 -0.71
CA GLN A 132 -21.20 -6.44 0.07
C GLN A 132 -20.41 -5.49 0.97
N LYS A 133 -19.31 -5.97 1.59
CA LYS A 133 -18.43 -5.14 2.42
C LYS A 133 -17.65 -4.14 1.55
N GLU A 134 -17.15 -4.59 0.41
CA GLU A 134 -16.44 -3.72 -0.55
C GLU A 134 -17.35 -2.64 -1.15
N ALA A 135 -18.63 -2.95 -1.38
CA ALA A 135 -19.59 -1.95 -1.83
C ALA A 135 -19.69 -0.74 -0.88
N CYS A 136 -19.46 -0.92 0.42
CA CYS A 136 -19.35 0.20 1.37
C CYS A 136 -18.16 1.10 1.03
N ILE A 137 -16.98 0.52 0.84
CA ILE A 137 -15.75 1.25 0.50
C ILE A 137 -15.91 1.99 -0.85
N VAL A 138 -16.46 1.31 -1.86
CA VAL A 138 -16.75 1.94 -3.16
C VAL A 138 -17.64 3.17 -2.99
N GLN A 139 -18.74 3.04 -2.24
CA GLN A 139 -19.69 4.14 -2.03
C GLN A 139 -19.07 5.28 -1.22
N GLU A 140 -18.32 4.97 -0.16
CA GLU A 140 -17.66 5.98 0.66
C GLU A 140 -16.67 6.80 -0.16
N TYR A 141 -15.75 6.14 -0.87
CA TYR A 141 -14.73 6.86 -1.63
C TYR A 141 -15.30 7.58 -2.85
N SER A 142 -16.35 7.04 -3.49
CA SER A 142 -17.03 7.74 -4.59
C SER A 142 -17.73 9.03 -4.15
N SER A 143 -17.97 9.22 -2.85
CA SER A 143 -18.53 10.46 -2.32
C SER A 143 -17.50 11.60 -2.18
N PHE A 144 -16.21 11.29 -2.31
CA PHE A 144 -15.14 12.28 -2.13
C PHE A 144 -14.89 13.09 -3.40
N THR A 145 -14.79 14.40 -3.23
CA THR A 145 -14.53 15.38 -4.29
C THR A 145 -13.12 15.97 -4.12
N PRO A 146 -12.09 15.42 -4.79
CA PRO A 146 -10.71 15.90 -4.67
C PRO A 146 -10.49 17.28 -5.29
N VAL A 147 -11.08 17.55 -6.45
CA VAL A 147 -10.90 18.81 -7.19
C VAL A 147 -12.18 19.19 -7.94
N ASP A 148 -12.59 20.44 -7.77
CA ASP A 148 -13.76 21.06 -8.38
C ASP A 148 -15.04 20.20 -8.26
N ASP A 149 -15.50 19.65 -9.37
CA ASP A 149 -16.71 18.82 -9.52
C ASP A 149 -16.39 17.34 -9.77
N THR A 150 -15.12 16.95 -9.73
CA THR A 150 -14.71 15.56 -9.93
C THR A 150 -14.85 14.76 -8.65
N HIS A 151 -15.32 13.53 -8.78
CA HIS A 151 -15.40 12.56 -7.68
C HIS A 151 -14.33 11.48 -7.86
N LEU A 152 -13.79 10.95 -6.76
CA LEU A 152 -12.98 9.75 -6.85
C LEU A 152 -13.81 8.62 -7.46
N ASN A 153 -13.17 7.79 -8.28
CA ASN A 153 -13.78 6.58 -8.76
C ASN A 153 -13.55 5.46 -7.73
N GLY A 154 -14.48 5.27 -6.79
CA GLY A 154 -14.33 4.30 -5.71
C GLY A 154 -14.21 2.85 -6.16
N LYS A 155 -14.55 2.52 -7.42
CA LYS A 155 -14.26 1.20 -8.02
C LYS A 155 -12.83 1.11 -8.53
N LEU A 156 -12.32 2.17 -9.16
CA LEU A 156 -10.93 2.23 -9.61
C LEU A 156 -9.97 2.09 -8.43
N THR A 157 -10.29 2.75 -7.31
CA THR A 157 -9.43 2.79 -6.13
C THR A 157 -9.74 1.70 -5.10
N LEU A 158 -10.58 0.72 -5.42
CA LEU A 158 -11.11 -0.23 -4.45
C LEU A 158 -10.02 -1.05 -3.78
N GLY A 159 -9.14 -1.69 -4.55
CA GLY A 159 -8.07 -2.53 -4.02
C GLY A 159 -7.17 -1.78 -3.05
N GLU A 160 -6.71 -0.59 -3.45
CA GLU A 160 -5.88 0.29 -2.63
C GLU A 160 -6.59 0.76 -1.35
N ASN A 161 -7.86 1.15 -1.46
CA ASN A 161 -8.63 1.59 -0.30
C ASN A 161 -8.92 0.45 0.68
N THR A 162 -9.14 -0.77 0.17
CA THR A 162 -9.26 -2.00 0.98
C THR A 162 -7.94 -2.31 1.66
N ALA A 163 -6.82 -2.22 0.94
CA ALA A 163 -5.47 -2.44 1.46
C ALA A 163 -5.09 -1.43 2.54
N ASP A 164 -5.40 -0.14 2.37
CA ASP A 164 -5.19 0.89 3.38
C ASP A 164 -6.00 0.65 4.66
N ASN A 165 -7.30 0.33 4.51
CA ASN A 165 -8.18 0.08 5.65
C ASN A 165 -7.76 -1.17 6.43
N GLY A 166 -7.38 -2.25 5.73
CA GLY A 166 -6.87 -3.47 6.36
C GLY A 166 -5.50 -3.26 6.99
N GLY A 167 -4.59 -2.62 6.25
CA GLY A 167 -3.20 -2.41 6.67
C GLY A 167 -3.07 -1.60 7.95
N LEU A 168 -3.81 -0.50 8.07
CA LEU A 168 -3.80 0.31 9.29
C LEU A 168 -4.40 -0.46 10.49
N ARG A 169 -5.36 -1.35 10.28
CA ARG A 169 -5.92 -2.17 11.38
C ARG A 169 -4.95 -3.24 11.85
N LEU A 170 -4.34 -3.95 10.91
CA LEU A 170 -3.35 -4.99 11.19
C LEU A 170 -2.14 -4.40 11.93
N ALA A 171 -1.65 -3.25 11.46
CA ALA A 171 -0.52 -2.57 12.08
C ALA A 171 -0.86 -2.03 13.49
N LEU A 172 -2.05 -1.49 13.72
CA LEU A 172 -2.48 -1.09 15.06
C LEU A 172 -2.59 -2.31 15.99
N THR A 173 -3.17 -3.41 15.50
CA THR A 173 -3.28 -4.66 16.28
C THR A 173 -1.90 -5.16 16.71
N ALA A 174 -0.94 -5.17 15.77
CA ALA A 174 0.43 -5.58 16.04
C ALA A 174 1.16 -4.62 16.99
N LEU A 175 0.95 -3.30 16.87
CA LEU A 175 1.47 -2.33 17.81
C LEU A 175 0.98 -2.63 19.23
N LEU A 176 -0.34 -2.75 19.42
CA LEU A 176 -0.95 -2.95 20.74
C LEU A 176 -0.49 -4.25 21.41
N ASP A 177 -0.21 -5.29 20.62
CA ASP A 177 0.41 -6.54 21.10
C ASP A 177 1.83 -6.29 21.64
N VAL A 178 2.67 -5.60 20.86
CA VAL A 178 4.07 -5.30 21.23
C VAL A 178 4.17 -4.41 22.46
N ILE A 179 3.39 -3.33 22.53
CA ILE A 179 3.46 -2.39 23.65
C ILE A 179 2.73 -2.89 24.90
N GLY A 180 1.88 -3.93 24.77
CA GLY A 180 1.16 -4.55 25.88
C GLY A 180 0.35 -3.53 26.70
N ASN A 181 0.74 -3.31 27.96
CA ASN A 181 0.16 -2.30 28.85
C ASN A 181 0.97 -1.00 28.96
N ASP A 182 2.11 -0.88 28.27
CA ASP A 182 2.84 0.37 28.24
C ASP A 182 2.08 1.38 27.36
N ARG A 183 1.48 2.36 28.03
CA ARG A 183 0.70 3.44 27.40
C ARG A 183 1.26 4.81 27.75
N LYS A 184 2.54 4.89 28.12
CA LYS A 184 3.18 6.14 28.50
C LYS A 184 3.14 7.17 27.36
N PRO A 185 2.65 8.39 27.62
CA PRO A 185 2.72 9.45 26.64
C PRO A 185 4.17 9.88 26.36
N ILE A 186 4.45 10.24 25.11
CA ILE A 186 5.67 10.92 24.67
C ILE A 186 5.20 12.24 24.06
N ASP A 187 5.78 13.35 24.51
CA ASP A 187 5.38 14.71 24.13
C ASP A 187 3.88 14.99 24.31
N GLY A 188 3.27 14.37 25.34
CA GLY A 188 1.86 14.53 25.67
C GLY A 188 0.90 13.69 24.82
N LEU A 189 1.39 12.85 23.91
CA LEU A 189 0.60 12.02 23.00
C LEU A 189 0.65 10.55 23.41
N THR A 190 -0.50 9.87 23.43
CA THR A 190 -0.56 8.41 23.65
C THR A 190 0.06 7.65 22.47
N PRO A 191 0.46 6.37 22.66
CA PRO A 191 0.94 5.55 21.54
C PRO A 191 -0.04 5.52 20.35
N GLU A 192 -1.34 5.37 20.60
CA GLU A 192 -2.36 5.37 19.54
C GLU A 192 -2.44 6.72 18.80
N GLN A 193 -2.30 7.85 19.51
CA GLN A 193 -2.25 9.16 18.85
C GLN A 193 -0.99 9.32 17.99
N ARG A 194 0.18 8.90 18.49
CA ARG A 194 1.44 8.92 17.71
C ARG A 194 1.37 8.01 16.49
N TYR A 195 0.75 6.84 16.63
CA TYR A 195 0.49 5.90 15.55
C TYR A 195 -0.31 6.53 14.40
N PHE A 196 -1.45 7.14 14.72
CA PHE A 196 -2.29 7.78 13.70
C PHE A 196 -1.66 9.06 13.13
N LEU A 197 -0.87 9.80 13.92
CA LEU A 197 -0.11 10.94 13.43
C LEU A 197 0.98 10.51 12.45
N SER A 198 1.71 9.44 12.76
CA SER A 198 2.72 8.85 11.86
C SER A 198 2.10 8.42 10.54
N PHE A 199 0.96 7.72 10.60
CA PHE A 199 0.16 7.38 9.40
C PHE A 199 -0.24 8.61 8.59
N GLY A 200 -0.73 9.67 9.24
CA GLY A 200 -1.08 10.91 8.56
C GLY A 200 0.11 11.59 7.87
N GLN A 201 1.30 11.54 8.49
CA GLN A 201 2.50 12.23 8.01
C GLN A 201 3.11 11.61 6.75
N ILE A 202 3.05 10.28 6.60
CA ILE A 202 3.59 9.61 5.41
C ILE A 202 2.80 9.90 4.12
N TRP A 203 1.59 10.45 4.26
CA TRP A 203 0.70 10.83 3.16
C TRP A 203 0.60 12.35 2.98
N CYS A 204 1.46 13.14 3.63
CA CYS A 204 1.55 14.57 3.37
C CYS A 204 2.01 14.82 1.93
N GLU A 205 1.12 15.36 1.11
CA GLU A 205 1.40 15.69 -0.29
C GLU A 205 0.76 17.02 -0.70
N SER A 206 1.23 17.55 -1.83
CA SER A 206 0.60 18.67 -2.53
C SER A 206 0.70 18.43 -4.02
N GLN A 207 -0.41 18.63 -4.73
CA GLN A 207 -0.51 18.41 -6.17
C GLN A 207 -1.13 19.65 -6.83
N THR A 208 -0.78 19.93 -8.08
CA THR A 208 -1.51 20.93 -8.87
C THR A 208 -2.92 20.42 -9.18
N GLN A 209 -3.86 21.31 -9.47
CA GLN A 209 -5.24 20.91 -9.78
C GLN A 209 -5.31 20.03 -11.03
N GLU A 210 -4.46 20.27 -12.03
CA GLU A 210 -4.38 19.48 -13.26
C GLU A 210 -3.89 18.06 -12.96
N SER A 211 -2.84 17.93 -12.13
CA SER A 211 -2.34 16.62 -11.70
C SER A 211 -3.37 15.87 -10.88
N LEU A 212 -4.04 16.54 -9.95
CA LEU A 212 -5.07 15.93 -9.11
C LEU A 212 -6.26 15.47 -9.96
N ARG A 213 -6.66 16.24 -10.97
CA ARG A 213 -7.72 15.89 -11.92
C ARG A 213 -7.35 14.68 -12.79
N LEU A 214 -6.08 14.58 -13.20
CA LEU A 214 -5.57 13.42 -13.93
C LEU A 214 -5.56 12.17 -13.04
N HIS A 215 -4.91 12.23 -11.87
CA HIS A 215 -4.79 11.09 -10.96
C HIS A 215 -6.15 10.60 -10.46
N THR A 216 -7.12 11.48 -10.22
CA THR A 216 -8.51 11.11 -9.88
C THR A 216 -9.15 10.15 -10.90
N GLN A 217 -8.69 10.17 -12.15
CA GLN A 217 -9.22 9.34 -13.23
C GLN A 217 -8.34 8.14 -13.59
N THR A 218 -7.03 8.18 -13.28
CA THR A 218 -6.06 7.22 -13.81
C THR A 218 -5.27 6.45 -12.74
N ASP A 219 -5.14 7.02 -11.55
CA ASP A 219 -4.37 6.40 -10.46
C ASP A 219 -5.29 5.45 -9.67
N PRO A 220 -4.92 4.17 -9.48
CA PRO A 220 -5.65 3.29 -8.56
C PRO A 220 -5.57 3.76 -7.11
N HIS A 221 -4.63 4.64 -6.75
CA HIS A 221 -4.56 5.15 -5.39
C HIS A 221 -5.46 6.38 -5.21
N SER A 222 -6.20 6.41 -4.10
CA SER A 222 -6.80 7.65 -3.64
C SER A 222 -5.71 8.69 -3.33
N PRO A 223 -5.94 10.00 -3.53
CA PRO A 223 -5.01 11.04 -3.08
C PRO A 223 -4.77 10.96 -1.57
N GLY A 224 -3.58 11.35 -1.10
CA GLY A 224 -3.09 11.15 0.26
C GLY A 224 -4.06 11.63 1.35
N ARG A 225 -4.71 12.79 1.14
CA ARG A 225 -5.75 13.29 2.06
C ARG A 225 -6.90 12.29 2.25
N PHE A 226 -7.33 11.62 1.18
CA PHE A 226 -8.42 10.66 1.21
C PHE A 226 -7.97 9.27 1.66
N ARG A 227 -6.71 8.88 1.42
CA ARG A 227 -6.11 7.71 2.07
C ARG A 227 -6.14 7.86 3.59
N VAL A 228 -5.72 9.02 4.10
CA VAL A 228 -5.75 9.29 5.55
C VAL A 228 -7.18 9.36 6.08
N ASN A 229 -7.95 10.32 5.58
CA ASN A 229 -9.26 10.63 6.16
C ASN A 229 -10.30 9.55 5.89
N GLY A 230 -10.20 8.85 4.76
CA GLY A 230 -11.07 7.73 4.39
C GLY A 230 -10.85 6.52 5.29
N VAL A 231 -9.60 6.25 5.70
CA VAL A 231 -9.32 5.15 6.62
C VAL A 231 -9.69 5.51 8.05
N VAL A 232 -9.19 6.63 8.59
CA VAL A 232 -9.34 6.93 10.03
C VAL A 232 -10.80 7.14 10.44
N ARG A 233 -11.65 7.67 9.54
CA ARG A 233 -13.09 7.81 9.80
C ARG A 233 -13.79 6.46 10.04
N ASN A 234 -13.26 5.39 9.46
CA ASN A 234 -13.75 4.03 9.62
C ASN A 234 -13.23 3.36 10.90
N MET A 235 -12.29 3.96 11.64
CA MET A 235 -11.65 3.35 12.81
C MET A 235 -12.21 3.92 14.12
N PRO A 236 -13.00 3.14 14.88
CA PRO A 236 -13.40 3.53 16.24
C PRO A 236 -12.20 3.80 17.16
N GLU A 237 -11.07 3.16 16.90
CA GLU A 237 -9.81 3.36 17.62
C GLU A 237 -9.27 4.78 17.44
N PHE A 238 -9.35 5.34 16.22
CA PHE A 238 -9.01 6.73 15.96
C PHE A 238 -9.97 7.68 16.68
N GLN A 239 -11.27 7.42 16.57
CA GLN A 239 -12.31 8.22 17.22
C GLN A 239 -12.07 8.28 18.74
N LYS A 240 -11.70 7.16 19.35
CA LYS A 240 -11.33 7.09 20.78
C LYS A 240 -10.05 7.86 21.08
N ALA A 241 -8.99 7.66 20.30
CA ALA A 241 -7.68 8.27 20.51
C ALA A 241 -7.73 9.81 20.47
N PHE A 242 -8.60 10.38 19.62
CA PHE A 242 -8.76 11.83 19.46
C PHE A 242 -10.06 12.39 20.04
N ALA A 243 -10.81 11.57 20.79
CA ALA A 243 -12.11 11.93 21.38
C ALA A 243 -13.08 12.58 20.36
N CYS A 244 -13.13 12.02 19.15
CA CYS A 244 -14.04 12.48 18.10
C CYS A 244 -15.50 12.26 18.55
N LYS A 245 -16.33 13.28 18.40
CA LYS A 245 -17.75 13.25 18.74
C LYS A 245 -18.57 12.72 17.58
N ALA A 246 -19.66 12.02 17.88
CA ALA A 246 -20.61 11.56 16.87
C ALA A 246 -21.08 12.73 15.97
N GLY A 247 -21.13 12.50 14.66
CA GLY A 247 -21.48 13.51 13.66
C GLY A 247 -20.33 14.40 13.20
N GLN A 248 -19.13 14.32 13.82
CA GLN A 248 -17.93 14.93 13.26
C GLN A 248 -17.45 14.16 12.03
N GLN A 249 -16.77 14.85 11.12
CA GLN A 249 -16.36 14.31 9.82
C GLN A 249 -15.54 13.02 9.94
N MET A 250 -14.66 12.92 10.93
CA MET A 250 -13.80 11.74 11.18
C MET A 250 -14.46 10.70 12.11
N ALA A 251 -15.74 10.83 12.42
CA ALA A 251 -16.51 9.88 13.22
C ALA A 251 -17.70 9.36 12.40
N ALA A 252 -17.42 8.50 11.42
CA ALA A 252 -18.45 7.95 10.54
C ALA A 252 -19.43 7.09 11.35
N ALA A 253 -20.73 7.36 11.22
CA ALA A 253 -21.78 6.54 11.83
C ALA A 253 -21.85 5.14 11.19
N ASN A 254 -21.58 5.06 9.89
CA ASN A 254 -21.55 3.83 9.10
C ASN A 254 -20.12 3.57 8.64
N ALA A 255 -19.25 3.15 9.57
CA ALA A 255 -17.86 2.82 9.26
C ALA A 255 -17.78 1.57 8.37
N CYS A 256 -17.05 1.67 7.26
CA CYS A 256 -16.81 0.53 6.37
C CYS A 256 -15.74 -0.41 6.95
N ARG A 257 -15.96 -1.72 6.80
CA ARG A 257 -14.99 -2.73 7.24
C ARG A 257 -15.06 -4.03 6.43
N VAL A 258 -13.97 -4.33 5.74
CA VAL A 258 -13.74 -5.62 5.06
C VAL A 258 -13.00 -6.55 6.02
N TRP A 259 -11.72 -6.24 6.27
CA TRP A 259 -10.78 -6.94 7.14
C TRP A 259 -10.73 -6.37 8.58
#